data_AF-A0A2S3U589-F1
#
_entry.id   AF-A0A2S3U589-F1
#
_cell.length_a   1.000
_cell.length_b   1.000
_cell.length_c   1.000
_cell.angle_alpha   90.00
_cell.angle_beta   90.00
_cell.angle_gamma   90.00
#
_symmetry.space_group_name_H-M   'P 1'
#
loop_
_entity.id
_entity.type
_entity.pdbx_description
1 polymer ?
#
loop_
_entity_poly.entity_id
_entity_poly.type
_entity_poly.pdbx_seq_one_letter_code
_entity_poly.pdbx_strand_id
1 'polypeptide(L)'
;MMHKSQLRVLLAVNLRLLNPQLTDRLRKKGASGPALSKKLMRQFYLNALMFLGIYGLTMLAFDFSKLPGMFTFYVALFILLGVSQSISGIYNVFFAGNDLVEYLPLPFRNQEIFMSKILVVIFNTVPFTIPLLLIFIMTATRAGIFVVLGVLMAVLMYGLILSLLLCLCALIVFGLTKLTVFRAHQKMVMNVMLGLNAVLEPV
;
A
#
# COMPACT_ATOMS: atom_id res chain seq x y z
N MET A 1 3.28 24.74 -12.84
CA MET A 1 1.90 24.26 -12.65
C MET A 1 1.76 22.92 -13.36
N MET A 2 1.43 21.85 -12.62
CA MET A 2 1.18 20.52 -13.18
C MET A 2 -0.07 20.54 -14.07
N HIS A 3 0.05 20.04 -15.31
CA HIS A 3 -1.13 19.84 -16.15
C HIS A 3 -1.84 18.54 -15.71
N LYS A 4 -3.10 18.62 -15.28
CA LYS A 4 -3.87 17.51 -14.64
C LYS A 4 -3.89 16.21 -15.47
N SER A 5 -3.74 16.29 -16.79
CA SER A 5 -3.70 15.12 -17.68
C SER A 5 -2.39 14.34 -17.58
N GLN A 6 -1.26 15.02 -17.38
CA GLN A 6 0.07 14.39 -17.28
C GLN A 6 0.19 13.53 -16.02
N LEU A 7 -0.30 14.02 -14.87
CA LEU A 7 -0.34 13.23 -13.63
C LEU A 7 -1.17 11.96 -13.79
N ARG A 8 -2.33 12.03 -14.45
CA ARG A 8 -3.20 10.85 -14.65
C ARG A 8 -2.53 9.79 -15.51
N VAL A 9 -1.80 10.20 -16.54
CA VAL A 9 -1.04 9.27 -17.39
C VAL A 9 0.05 8.59 -16.56
N LEU A 10 0.85 9.35 -15.82
CA LEU A 10 1.90 8.81 -14.96
C LEU A 10 1.35 7.87 -13.87
N LEU A 11 0.25 8.24 -13.22
CA LEU A 11 -0.44 7.39 -12.25
C LEU A 11 -0.92 6.09 -12.91
N ALA A 12 -1.52 6.16 -14.11
CA ALA A 12 -2.03 4.99 -14.81
C ALA A 12 -0.93 4.01 -15.22
N VAL A 13 0.26 4.50 -15.59
CA VAL A 13 1.41 3.65 -15.90
C VAL A 13 1.97 3.03 -14.63
N ASN A 14 2.29 3.84 -13.62
CA ASN A 14 2.84 3.34 -12.36
C ASN A 14 1.88 2.35 -11.66
N LEU A 15 0.56 2.55 -11.75
CA LEU A 15 -0.44 1.62 -11.23
C LEU A 15 -0.36 0.22 -11.87
N ARG A 16 -0.02 0.15 -13.17
CA ARG A 16 0.16 -1.14 -13.87
C ARG A 16 1.45 -1.83 -13.45
N LEU A 17 2.50 -1.06 -13.21
CA LEU A 17 3.79 -1.56 -12.71
C LEU A 17 3.71 -2.01 -11.26
N LEU A 18 2.86 -1.37 -10.46
CA LEU A 18 2.74 -1.63 -9.02
C LEU A 18 2.52 -3.11 -8.69
N ASN A 19 1.64 -3.79 -9.43
CA ASN A 19 1.37 -5.20 -9.24
C ASN A 19 1.34 -5.94 -10.60
N PRO A 20 2.50 -6.40 -11.10
CA PRO A 20 2.60 -7.01 -12.43
C PRO A 20 1.76 -8.28 -12.55
N GLN A 21 1.63 -9.06 -11.48
CA GLN A 21 0.83 -10.28 -11.46
C GLN A 21 -0.67 -9.99 -11.64
N LEU A 22 -1.21 -9.01 -10.90
CA LEU A 22 -2.60 -8.60 -11.05
C LEU A 22 -2.85 -7.96 -12.43
N THR A 23 -1.90 -7.14 -12.89
CA THR A 23 -1.95 -6.53 -14.23
C THR A 23 -2.02 -7.59 -15.32
N ASP A 24 -1.18 -8.62 -15.28
CA ASP A 24 -1.18 -9.70 -16.27
C ASP A 24 -2.43 -10.57 -16.19
N ARG A 25 -2.94 -10.87 -14.98
CA ARG A 25 -4.21 -11.59 -14.81
C ARG A 25 -5.38 -10.82 -15.45
N LEU A 26 -5.46 -9.51 -15.24
CA LEU A 26 -6.51 -8.68 -15.82
C LEU A 26 -6.36 -8.53 -17.34
N ARG A 27 -5.12 -8.45 -17.84
CA ARG A 27 -4.82 -8.43 -19.28
C ARG A 27 -5.23 -9.73 -19.96
N LYS A 28 -4.95 -10.89 -19.34
CA LYS A 28 -5.43 -12.21 -19.80
C LYS A 28 -6.96 -12.31 -19.83
N LYS A 29 -7.66 -11.57 -18.96
CA LYS A 29 -9.12 -11.42 -18.97
C LYS A 29 -9.63 -10.35 -19.95
N GLY A 30 -8.81 -9.94 -20.92
CA GLY A 30 -9.17 -8.99 -21.98
C GLY A 30 -9.13 -7.51 -21.60
N ALA A 31 -8.63 -7.12 -20.42
CA ALA A 31 -8.54 -5.72 -20.05
C ALA A 31 -7.29 -5.05 -20.65
N SER A 32 -7.46 -3.94 -21.38
CA SER A 32 -6.37 -3.17 -21.96
C SER A 32 -6.54 -1.66 -21.71
N GLY A 33 -5.46 -0.90 -21.93
CA GLY A 33 -5.50 0.56 -21.91
C GLY A 33 -6.13 1.19 -20.64
N PRO A 34 -7.03 2.18 -20.78
CA PRO A 34 -7.71 2.81 -19.65
C PRO A 34 -8.58 1.86 -18.82
N ALA A 35 -9.19 0.85 -19.46
CA ALA A 35 -10.05 -0.11 -18.78
C ALA A 35 -9.27 -0.98 -17.78
N LEU A 36 -8.02 -1.33 -18.12
CA LEU A 36 -7.11 -2.03 -17.22
C LEU A 36 -6.79 -1.20 -15.98
N SER A 37 -6.40 0.06 -16.14
CA SER A 37 -6.11 0.96 -15.02
C SER A 37 -7.34 1.19 -14.14
N LYS A 38 -8.54 1.31 -14.72
CA LYS A 38 -9.80 1.40 -13.96
C LYS A 38 -10.09 0.13 -13.16
N LYS A 39 -9.87 -1.06 -13.73
CA LYS A 39 -10.05 -2.34 -13.02
C LYS A 39 -9.05 -2.51 -11.89
N LEU A 40 -7.79 -2.10 -12.09
CA LEU A 40 -6.76 -2.09 -11.04
C LEU A 40 -7.15 -1.14 -9.89
N MET A 41 -7.54 0.10 -10.19
CA MET A 41 -8.03 1.04 -9.17
C MET A 41 -9.22 0.45 -8.41
N ARG A 42 -10.20 -0.13 -9.12
CA ARG A 42 -11.35 -0.77 -8.49
C ARG A 42 -10.93 -1.89 -7.54
N GLN A 43 -9.92 -2.68 -7.90
CA GLN A 43 -9.41 -3.75 -7.04
C GLN A 43 -8.85 -3.20 -5.74
N PHE A 44 -8.09 -2.09 -5.76
CA PHE A 44 -7.60 -1.46 -4.53
C PHE A 44 -8.73 -0.97 -3.62
N TYR A 45 -9.76 -0.33 -4.19
CA TYR A 45 -10.94 0.07 -3.42
C TYR A 45 -11.69 -1.12 -2.84
N LEU A 46 -11.87 -2.19 -3.62
CA LEU A 46 -12.51 -3.41 -3.15
C LEU A 46 -11.70 -4.07 -2.04
N ASN A 47 -10.37 -4.15 -2.18
CA ASN A 47 -9.50 -4.67 -1.14
C ASN A 47 -9.61 -3.82 0.13
N ALA A 48 -9.60 -2.49 0.04
CA ALA A 48 -9.77 -1.62 1.20
C ALA A 48 -11.11 -1.85 1.90
N LEU A 49 -12.20 -1.98 1.11
CA LEU A 49 -13.53 -2.28 1.65
C LEU A 49 -13.60 -3.66 2.29
N MET A 50 -13.00 -4.69 1.68
CA MET A 50 -12.95 -6.04 2.24
C MET A 50 -12.15 -6.07 3.53
N PHE A 51 -10.98 -5.44 3.58
CA PHE A 51 -10.16 -5.34 4.79
C PHE A 51 -10.90 -4.59 5.90
N LEU A 52 -11.53 -3.46 5.60
CA LEU A 52 -12.36 -2.74 6.57
C LEU A 52 -13.57 -3.55 7.03
N GLY A 53 -14.24 -4.24 6.11
CA GLY A 53 -15.41 -5.06 6.43
C GLY A 53 -15.05 -6.23 7.32
N ILE A 54 -14.16 -7.11 6.86
CA ILE A 54 -13.78 -8.34 7.57
C ILE A 54 -13.12 -7.97 8.90
N TYR A 55 -12.04 -7.20 8.87
CA TYR A 55 -11.32 -6.89 10.10
C TYR A 55 -12.07 -5.92 10.99
N GLY A 56 -12.70 -4.88 10.44
CA GLY A 56 -13.49 -3.93 11.24
C GLY A 56 -14.67 -4.59 11.96
N LEU A 57 -15.36 -5.56 11.33
CA LEU A 57 -16.40 -6.33 12.01
C LEU A 57 -15.83 -7.22 13.13
N THR A 58 -14.71 -7.90 12.89
CA THR A 58 -14.07 -8.70 13.95
C THR A 58 -13.61 -7.85 15.14
N MET A 59 -13.15 -6.62 14.88
CA MET A 59 -12.71 -5.66 15.89
C MET A 59 -13.84 -5.20 16.81
N LEU A 60 -15.10 -5.15 16.35
CA LEU A 60 -16.25 -4.79 17.18
C LEU A 60 -16.46 -5.77 18.35
N ALA A 61 -15.99 -7.01 18.22
CA ALA A 61 -16.11 -8.03 19.26
C ALA A 61 -15.13 -7.83 20.42
N PHE A 62 -14.12 -6.97 20.28
CA PHE A 62 -13.05 -6.78 21.26
C PHE A 62 -13.07 -5.38 21.87
N ASP A 63 -12.83 -5.29 23.18
CA ASP A 63 -12.55 -4.02 23.86
C ASP A 63 -11.03 -3.83 23.99
N PHE A 64 -10.43 -3.20 22.98
CA PHE A 64 -8.99 -2.98 22.90
C PHE A 64 -8.42 -2.14 24.05
N SER A 65 -9.25 -1.34 24.72
CA SER A 65 -8.81 -0.57 25.90
C SER A 65 -8.55 -1.45 27.12
N LYS A 66 -9.20 -2.63 27.17
CA LYS A 66 -9.06 -3.61 28.25
C LYS A 66 -8.20 -4.80 27.84
N LEU A 67 -8.00 -5.01 26.54
CA LEU A 67 -7.25 -6.12 25.96
C LEU A 67 -6.00 -5.61 25.20
N PRO A 68 -4.95 -5.14 25.90
CA PRO A 68 -3.76 -4.55 25.26
C PRO A 68 -2.99 -5.56 24.39
N GLY A 69 -3.08 -6.85 24.72
CA GLY A 69 -2.51 -7.92 23.89
C GLY A 69 -3.16 -8.00 22.50
N MET A 70 -4.50 -7.93 22.44
CA MET A 70 -5.24 -7.94 21.17
C MET A 70 -4.98 -6.68 20.37
N PHE A 71 -4.91 -5.51 21.03
CA PHE A 71 -4.53 -4.26 20.38
C PHE A 71 -3.17 -4.38 19.69
N THR A 72 -2.16 -4.81 20.44
CA THR A 72 -0.79 -4.97 19.92
C THR A 72 -0.73 -5.98 18.79
N PHE A 73 -1.45 -7.10 18.91
CA PHE A 73 -1.52 -8.14 17.87
C PHE A 73 -2.04 -7.58 16.54
N TYR A 74 -3.19 -6.90 16.54
CA TYR A 74 -3.75 -6.34 15.32
C TYR A 74 -2.89 -5.21 14.75
N VAL A 75 -2.31 -4.36 15.61
CA VAL A 75 -1.37 -3.32 15.17
C VAL A 75 -0.17 -3.94 14.45
N ALA A 76 0.44 -4.97 15.04
CA ALA A 76 1.55 -5.68 14.43
C ALA A 76 1.16 -6.37 13.12
N LEU A 77 -0.02 -7.00 13.06
CA LEU A 77 -0.55 -7.65 11.87
C LEU A 77 -0.65 -6.67 10.69
N PHE A 78 -1.32 -5.52 10.88
CA PHE A 78 -1.48 -4.55 9.79
C PHE A 78 -0.18 -3.82 9.43
N ILE A 79 0.73 -3.62 10.39
CA ILE A 79 2.08 -3.14 10.07
C ILE A 79 2.82 -4.15 9.20
N LEU A 80 2.77 -5.45 9.53
CA LEU A 80 3.43 -6.50 8.76
C LEU A 80 2.88 -6.58 7.32
N LEU A 81 1.55 -6.55 7.17
CA LEU A 81 0.89 -6.52 5.87
C LEU A 81 1.26 -5.24 5.10
N GLY A 82 1.24 -4.09 5.76
CA GLY A 82 1.65 -2.82 5.18
C GLY A 82 3.11 -2.83 4.71
N VAL A 83 4.02 -3.42 5.47
CA VAL A 83 5.43 -3.59 5.11
C VAL A 83 5.57 -4.46 3.85
N SER A 84 4.91 -5.62 3.82
CA SER A 84 4.94 -6.52 2.67
C SER A 84 4.51 -5.81 1.37
N GLN A 85 3.39 -5.09 1.44
CA GLN A 85 2.83 -4.36 0.31
C GLN A 85 3.67 -3.15 -0.10
N SER A 86 4.24 -2.44 0.88
CA SER A 86 5.10 -1.29 0.61
C SER A 86 6.42 -1.69 -0.03
N ILE A 87 7.07 -2.77 0.45
CA ILE A 87 8.31 -3.27 -0.16
C ILE A 87 8.06 -3.69 -1.61
N SER A 88 7.01 -4.48 -1.86
CA SER A 88 6.65 -4.90 -3.22
C SER A 88 6.35 -3.71 -4.13
N GLY A 89 5.52 -2.78 -3.66
CA GLY A 89 5.12 -1.60 -4.42
C GLY A 89 6.30 -0.66 -4.72
N ILE A 90 7.13 -0.36 -3.72
CA ILE A 90 8.33 0.48 -3.90
C ILE A 90 9.28 -0.19 -4.88
N TYR A 91 9.56 -1.48 -4.71
CA TYR A 91 10.44 -2.21 -5.61
C TYR A 91 9.94 -2.17 -7.05
N ASN A 92 8.67 -2.52 -7.28
CA ASN A 92 8.13 -2.61 -8.63
C ASN A 92 8.05 -1.25 -9.32
N VAL A 93 7.63 -0.22 -8.59
CA VAL A 93 7.42 1.12 -9.16
C VAL A 93 8.73 1.88 -9.32
N PHE A 94 9.68 1.78 -8.39
CA PHE A 94 10.93 2.55 -8.44
C PHE A 94 12.10 1.82 -9.10
N PHE A 95 12.14 0.48 -9.07
CA PHE A 95 13.30 -0.29 -9.51
C PHE A 95 13.01 -1.29 -10.64
N ALA A 96 11.83 -1.92 -10.67
CA ALA A 96 11.51 -2.90 -11.71
C ALA A 96 11.02 -2.27 -13.03
N GLY A 97 10.44 -1.08 -12.97
CA GLY A 97 10.13 -0.29 -14.17
C GLY A 97 11.43 0.27 -14.76
N ASN A 98 11.91 -0.32 -15.85
CA ASN A 98 13.04 0.17 -16.66
C ASN A 98 12.73 1.53 -17.37
N ASP A 99 11.61 2.15 -17.04
CA ASP A 99 10.94 3.16 -17.84
C ASP A 99 11.57 4.56 -17.78
N LEU A 100 12.55 4.85 -16.92
CA LEU A 100 13.15 6.20 -16.89
C LEU A 100 13.80 6.58 -18.24
N VAL A 101 14.24 5.58 -19.02
CA VAL A 101 14.82 5.76 -20.37
C VAL A 101 13.73 5.83 -21.45
N GLU A 102 12.54 5.28 -21.21
CA GLU A 102 11.38 5.34 -22.13
C GLU A 102 10.44 6.54 -21.89
N TYR A 103 10.48 7.17 -20.71
CA TYR A 103 9.82 8.46 -20.44
C TYR A 103 10.55 9.65 -21.08
N LEU A 104 11.80 9.47 -21.49
CA LEU A 104 12.70 10.51 -22.00
C LEU A 104 12.20 11.31 -23.23
N PRO A 105 11.38 10.78 -24.15
CA PRO A 105 10.88 11.57 -25.28
C PRO A 105 9.64 12.44 -24.94
N LEU A 106 9.10 12.35 -23.71
CA LEU A 106 7.93 13.14 -23.28
C LEU A 106 8.36 14.23 -22.27
N PRO A 107 7.83 15.47 -22.36
CA PRO A 107 8.27 16.61 -21.55
C PRO A 107 7.70 16.56 -20.12
N PHE A 108 8.04 15.51 -19.36
CA PHE A 108 7.66 15.36 -17.96
C PHE A 108 8.74 15.90 -17.03
N ARG A 109 8.33 16.55 -15.94
CA ARG A 109 9.28 17.00 -14.92
C ARG A 109 9.62 15.84 -13.99
N ASN A 110 10.88 15.74 -13.57
CA ASN A 110 11.33 14.73 -12.60
C ASN A 110 10.48 14.70 -11.31
N GLN A 111 10.04 15.86 -10.85
CA GLN A 111 9.14 15.98 -9.69
C GLN A 111 7.79 15.29 -9.90
N GLU A 112 7.20 15.39 -11.11
CA GLU A 112 5.90 14.80 -11.43
C GLU A 112 5.98 13.28 -11.49
N ILE A 113 7.07 12.77 -12.09
CA ILE A 113 7.37 11.34 -12.12
C ILE A 113 7.52 10.82 -10.70
N PHE A 114 8.34 11.46 -9.88
CA PHE A 114 8.59 11.03 -8.50
C PHE A 114 7.32 11.06 -7.63
N MET A 115 6.53 12.14 -7.71
CA MET A 115 5.26 12.25 -6.99
C MET A 115 4.26 11.19 -7.39
N SER A 116 4.15 10.88 -8.69
CA SER A 116 3.24 9.83 -9.16
C SER A 116 3.61 8.44 -8.62
N LYS A 117 4.91 8.13 -8.52
CA LYS A 117 5.40 6.87 -7.95
C LYS A 117 5.07 6.76 -6.46
N ILE A 118 5.35 7.81 -5.69
CA ILE A 118 5.00 7.86 -4.26
C ILE A 118 3.49 7.68 -4.05
N LEU A 119 2.67 8.42 -4.79
CA LEU A 119 1.21 8.33 -4.70
C LEU A 119 0.71 6.90 -4.95
N VAL A 120 1.23 6.22 -5.97
CA VAL A 120 0.84 4.85 -6.30
C VAL A 120 1.26 3.86 -5.20
N VAL A 121 2.44 4.04 -4.59
CA VAL A 121 2.85 3.24 -3.43
C VAL A 121 1.92 3.47 -2.23
N ILE A 122 1.58 4.73 -1.93
CA ILE A 122 0.61 5.03 -0.86
C ILE A 122 -0.73 4.34 -1.13
N PHE A 123 -1.25 4.45 -2.36
CA PHE A 123 -2.49 3.78 -2.76
C PHE A 123 -2.43 2.25 -2.63
N ASN A 124 -1.26 1.64 -2.83
CA ASN A 124 -1.06 0.21 -2.63
C ASN A 124 -1.14 -0.20 -1.16
N THR A 125 -0.55 0.62 -0.27
CA THR A 125 -0.36 0.31 1.15
C THR A 125 -1.59 0.62 1.99
N VAL A 126 -2.37 1.64 1.63
CA VAL A 126 -3.54 2.09 2.41
C VAL A 126 -4.56 0.98 2.67
N PRO A 127 -5.00 0.16 1.68
CA PRO A 127 -5.97 -0.92 1.92
C PRO A 127 -5.60 -1.88 3.06
N PHE A 128 -4.31 -2.14 3.25
CA PHE A 128 -3.80 -3.10 4.23
C PHE A 128 -3.53 -2.48 5.60
N THR A 129 -3.45 -1.16 5.67
CA THR A 129 -3.14 -0.43 6.91
C THR A 129 -4.35 0.35 7.43
N ILE A 130 -5.37 0.60 6.60
CA ILE A 130 -6.57 1.36 6.99
C ILE A 130 -7.32 0.77 8.20
N PRO A 131 -7.32 -0.56 8.48
CA PRO A 131 -7.93 -1.06 9.72
C PRO A 131 -7.24 -0.53 10.99
N LEU A 132 -5.97 -0.09 10.94
CA LEU A 132 -5.31 0.58 12.07
C LEU A 132 -6.06 1.84 12.48
N LEU A 133 -6.59 2.60 11.52
CA LEU A 133 -7.37 3.80 11.79
C LEU A 133 -8.61 3.46 12.61
N LEU A 134 -9.30 2.36 12.26
CA LEU A 134 -10.46 1.88 13.02
C LEU A 134 -10.07 1.49 14.44
N ILE A 135 -9.00 0.72 14.63
CA ILE A 135 -8.53 0.32 15.97
C ILE A 135 -8.26 1.57 16.81
N PHE A 136 -7.57 2.57 16.29
CA PHE A 136 -7.26 3.78 17.05
C PHE A 136 -8.51 4.58 17.44
N ILE A 137 -9.49 4.70 16.54
CA ILE A 137 -10.78 5.34 16.83
C ILE A 137 -11.53 4.56 17.91
N MET A 138 -11.60 3.23 17.78
CA MET A 138 -12.29 2.36 18.73
C MET A 138 -11.63 2.41 20.11
N THR A 139 -10.31 2.31 20.17
CA THR A 139 -9.57 2.42 21.43
C THR A 139 -9.77 3.78 22.08
N ALA A 140 -9.67 4.88 21.32
CA ALA A 140 -9.85 6.23 21.86
C ALA A 140 -11.27 6.43 22.44
N THR A 141 -12.30 6.01 21.71
CA THR A 141 -13.69 6.14 22.16
C THR A 141 -13.99 5.26 23.37
N ARG A 142 -13.46 4.02 23.43
CA ARG A 142 -13.59 3.11 24.57
C ARG A 142 -12.81 3.57 25.80
N ALA A 143 -11.72 4.30 25.61
CA ALA A 143 -10.96 4.95 26.68
C ALA A 143 -11.66 6.21 27.26
N GLY A 144 -12.85 6.57 26.77
CA GLY A 144 -13.61 7.73 27.26
C GLY A 144 -13.17 9.07 26.67
N ILE A 145 -12.32 9.06 25.63
CA ILE A 145 -11.90 10.29 24.94
C ILE A 145 -13.08 10.81 24.11
N PHE A 146 -13.28 12.12 24.11
CA PHE A 146 -14.28 12.78 23.28
C PHE A 146 -14.12 12.37 21.80
N VAL A 147 -15.21 11.92 21.17
CA VAL A 147 -15.18 11.23 19.87
C VAL A 147 -14.43 12.02 18.80
N VAL A 148 -14.68 13.34 18.69
CA VAL A 148 -14.03 14.19 17.67
C VAL A 148 -12.52 14.26 17.90
N LEU A 149 -12.09 14.40 19.17
CA LEU A 149 -10.68 14.41 19.53
C LEU A 149 -10.05 13.03 19.27
N GLY A 150 -10.76 11.95 19.59
CA GLY A 150 -10.32 10.58 19.33
C GLY A 150 -10.09 10.31 17.84
N VAL A 151 -10.99 10.78 16.97
CA VAL A 151 -10.83 10.67 15.50
C VAL A 151 -9.63 11.48 15.02
N LEU A 152 -9.45 12.71 15.50
CA LEU A 152 -8.32 13.56 15.13
C LEU A 152 -6.97 12.92 15.52
N MET A 153 -6.89 12.38 16.73
CA MET A 153 -5.71 11.66 17.23
C MET A 153 -5.45 10.37 16.42
N ALA A 154 -6.49 9.62 16.08
CA ALA A 154 -6.38 8.42 15.27
C ALA A 154 -5.85 8.71 13.87
N VAL A 155 -6.34 9.77 13.22
CA VAL A 155 -5.85 10.21 11.89
C VAL A 155 -4.39 10.64 11.96
N LEU A 156 -4.00 11.41 12.98
CA LEU A 156 -2.61 11.81 13.19
C LEU A 156 -1.69 10.59 13.39
N MET A 157 -2.08 9.67 14.28
CA MET A 157 -1.30 8.45 14.55
C MET A 157 -1.21 7.54 13.32
N TYR A 158 -2.30 7.36 12.59
CA TYR A 158 -2.29 6.60 11.34
C TYR A 158 -1.36 7.24 10.30
N GLY A 159 -1.42 8.56 10.12
CA GLY A 159 -0.54 9.29 9.22
C GLY A 159 0.94 9.16 9.60
N LEU A 160 1.26 9.21 10.89
CA LEU A 160 2.61 9.02 11.42
C LEU A 160 3.12 7.60 11.16
N ILE A 161 2.31 6.58 11.49
CA ILE A 161 2.67 5.17 11.25
C ILE A 161 2.86 4.90 9.77
N LEU A 162 1.94 5.38 8.92
CA LEU A 162 2.05 5.21 7.47
C LEU A 162 3.33 5.85 6.93
N SER A 163 3.67 7.05 7.39
CA SER A 163 4.88 7.76 6.97
C SER A 163 6.15 7.02 7.42
N LEU A 164 6.21 6.57 8.68
CA LEU A 164 7.34 5.79 9.21
C LEU A 164 7.49 4.46 8.46
N LEU A 165 6.38 3.76 8.23
CA LEU A 165 6.35 2.49 7.51
C LEU A 165 6.91 2.65 6.10
N LEU A 166 6.43 3.65 5.36
CA LEU A 166 6.90 3.94 3.99
C LEU A 166 8.37 4.35 3.98
N CYS A 167 8.81 5.18 4.93
CA CYS A 167 10.21 5.59 5.07
C CYS A 167 11.12 4.38 5.32
N LEU A 168 10.76 3.53 6.30
CA LEU A 168 11.50 2.32 6.63
C LEU A 168 11.56 1.36 5.44
N CYS A 169 10.43 1.11 4.77
CA CYS A 169 10.40 0.25 3.59
C CYS A 169 11.23 0.82 2.44
N ALA A 170 11.21 2.14 2.23
CA ALA A 170 12.04 2.79 1.21
C ALA A 170 13.53 2.64 1.51
N LEU A 171 13.95 2.81 2.77
CA LEU A 171 15.33 2.56 3.22
C LEU A 171 15.72 1.09 3.03
N ILE A 172 14.85 0.16 3.40
CA ILE A 172 15.07 -1.28 3.22
C ILE A 172 15.25 -1.60 1.73
N VAL A 173 14.32 -1.18 0.87
CA VAL A 173 14.39 -1.47 -0.57
C VAL A 173 15.63 -0.82 -1.19
N PHE A 174 15.95 0.43 -0.84
CA PHE A 174 17.15 1.10 -1.32
C PHE A 174 18.42 0.37 -0.88
N GLY A 175 18.50 -0.06 0.39
CA GLY A 175 19.58 -0.90 0.90
C GLY A 175 19.70 -2.22 0.14
N LEU A 176 18.59 -2.96 0.01
CA LEU A 176 18.53 -4.25 -0.69
C LEU A 176 18.98 -4.14 -2.15
N THR A 177 18.61 -3.06 -2.85
CA THR A 177 19.00 -2.84 -4.25
C THR A 177 20.49 -2.59 -4.43
N LYS A 178 21.22 -2.16 -3.38
CA LYS A 178 22.68 -2.06 -3.38
C LYS A 178 23.39 -3.38 -3.10
N LEU A 179 22.72 -4.38 -2.53
CA LEU A 179 23.30 -5.71 -2.34
C LEU A 179 23.23 -6.54 -3.63
N THR A 180 24.39 -6.96 -4.15
CA THR A 180 24.52 -7.83 -5.34
C THR A 180 23.78 -9.16 -5.22
N VAL A 181 23.56 -9.67 -4.01
CA VAL A 181 22.84 -10.92 -3.71
C VAL A 181 21.33 -10.82 -3.95
N PHE A 182 20.73 -9.63 -3.73
CA PHE A 182 19.28 -9.43 -3.92
C PHE A 182 18.89 -9.45 -5.40
N ARG A 183 19.78 -8.95 -6.28
CA ARG A 183 19.62 -9.03 -7.75
C ARG A 183 19.55 -10.49 -8.24
N ALA A 184 20.23 -11.41 -7.56
CA ALA A 184 20.32 -12.82 -7.97
C ALA A 184 19.09 -13.67 -7.55
N HIS A 185 18.42 -13.36 -6.42
CA HIS A 185 17.30 -14.17 -5.88
C HIS A 185 15.97 -13.41 -5.75
N GLN A 186 15.83 -12.32 -6.48
CA GLN A 186 14.73 -11.34 -6.40
C GLN A 186 13.32 -11.94 -6.55
N LYS A 187 13.17 -12.96 -7.40
CA LYS A 187 11.90 -13.68 -7.60
C LYS A 187 11.49 -14.50 -6.37
N MET A 188 12.45 -15.05 -5.64
CA MET A 188 12.22 -15.84 -4.43
C MET A 188 11.72 -14.95 -3.29
N VAL A 189 12.36 -13.80 -3.06
CA VAL A 189 11.92 -12.86 -2.00
C VAL A 189 10.52 -12.29 -2.30
N MET A 190 10.25 -11.91 -3.55
CA MET A 190 8.93 -11.44 -3.94
C MET A 190 7.86 -12.53 -3.77
N ASN A 191 8.17 -13.78 -4.12
CA ASN A 191 7.25 -14.91 -3.92
C ASN A 191 7.02 -15.23 -2.44
N VAL A 192 8.02 -15.08 -1.56
CA VAL A 192 7.85 -15.25 -0.11
C VAL A 192 6.96 -14.15 0.47
N MET A 193 7.18 -12.89 0.09
CA MET A 193 6.34 -11.77 0.54
C MET A 193 4.89 -11.90 0.07
N LEU A 194 4.70 -12.36 -1.17
CA LEU A 194 3.37 -12.64 -1.72
C LEU A 194 2.71 -13.89 -1.10
N GLY A 195 3.49 -14.92 -0.78
CA GLY A 195 3.01 -16.13 -0.10
C GLY A 195 2.55 -15.85 1.33
N LEU A 196 3.26 -14.99 2.06
CA LEU A 196 2.83 -14.49 3.37
C LEU A 196 1.49 -13.75 3.26
N ASN A 197 1.30 -12.91 2.24
CA ASN A 197 0.02 -12.27 2.00
C ASN A 197 -1.07 -13.29 1.66
N ALA A 198 -0.80 -14.31 0.84
CA ALA A 198 -1.81 -15.32 0.47
C ALA A 198 -2.28 -16.20 1.66
N VAL A 199 -1.44 -16.38 2.69
CA VAL A 199 -1.82 -17.10 3.93
C VAL A 199 -2.56 -16.19 4.92
N LEU A 200 -2.28 -14.88 4.88
CA LEU A 200 -2.87 -13.89 5.80
C LEU A 200 -4.08 -13.15 5.21
N GLU A 201 -4.29 -13.20 3.89
CA GLU A 201 -5.46 -12.69 3.20
C GLU A 201 -6.64 -13.65 3.44
N PRO A 202 -7.75 -13.18 4.03
CA PRO A 202 -8.98 -13.96 4.02
C PRO A 202 -9.50 -14.00 2.58
N VAL A 203 -9.73 -15.21 2.07
CA VAL A 203 -10.41 -15.49 0.79
C VAL A 203 -11.78 -14.82 0.74
#